data_AF-A0A4Q3GQZ9-F1
#
_entry.id   AF-A0A4Q3GQZ9-F1
#
_cell.length_a   1.000
_cell.length_b   1.000
_cell.length_c   1.000
_cell.angle_alpha   90.00
_cell.angle_beta   90.00
_cell.angle_gamma   90.00
#
_symmetry.space_group_name_H-M   'P 1'
#
loop_
_entity.id
_entity.type
_entity.pdbx_description
1 polymer ?
#
loop_
_entity_poly.entity_id
_entity_poly.type
_entity_poly.pdbx_seq_one_letter_code
_entity_poly.pdbx_strand_id
1 'polypeptide(L)' 'MTKELSSKIVEIAHARRRFGYRRIHDMLRPDFPGVNHKKVYRLYSAANLAVRKRKKAKRP' A
#
# COMPACT_ATOMS: atom_id res chain seq x y z
N MET A 1 -0.54 5.27 17.42
CA MET A 1 -0.41 6.12 16.21
C MET A 1 0.32 5.48 15.03
N THR A 2 1.65 5.29 15.01
CA THR A 2 2.33 4.73 13.80
C THR A 2 2.02 3.24 13.55
N LYS A 3 1.90 2.43 14.60
CA LYS A 3 1.55 1.00 14.49
C LYS A 3 0.15 0.77 13.88
N GLU A 4 -0.83 1.59 14.25
CA GLU A 4 -2.21 1.44 13.77
C GLU A 4 -2.31 1.79 12.27
N LEU A 5 -1.65 2.86 11.85
CA LEU A 5 -1.56 3.22 10.44
C LEU A 5 -0.89 2.13 9.61
N SER A 6 0.22 1.55 10.09
CA SER A 6 0.90 0.46 9.38
C SER A 6 0.03 -0.79 9.27
N SER A 7 -0.67 -1.17 10.34
CA SER A 7 -1.56 -2.34 10.32
C SER A 7 -2.72 -2.14 9.35
N LYS A 8 -3.35 -0.96 9.35
CA LYS A 8 -4.44 -0.63 8.42
C LYS A 8 -3.97 -0.63 6.95
N ILE A 9 -2.76 -0.12 6.68
CA ILE A 9 -2.15 -0.17 5.34
C ILE A 9 -1.97 -1.62 4.88
N VAL A 10 -1.43 -2.48 5.75
CA VAL A 10 -1.20 -3.90 5.47
C VAL A 10 -2.53 -4.61 5.21
N GLU A 11 -3.54 -4.39 6.05
CA GLU A 11 -4.88 -4.96 5.91
C GLU A 11 -5.52 -4.58 4.57
N ILE A 12 -5.53 -3.30 4.21
CA ILE A 12 -6.10 -2.81 2.94
C ILE A 12 -5.30 -3.36 1.75
N ALA A 13 -3.97 -3.42 1.86
CA ALA A 13 -3.11 -3.95 0.79
C ALA A 13 -3.36 -5.45 0.57
N HIS A 14 -3.60 -6.24 1.62
CA HIS A 14 -3.94 -7.64 1.50
C HIS A 14 -5.34 -7.85 0.94
N ALA A 15 -6.34 -7.10 1.44
CA ALA A 15 -7.72 -7.16 0.95
C ALA A 15 -7.81 -6.73 -0.54
N ARG A 16 -6.99 -5.76 -0.96
CA ARG A 16 -7.01 -5.19 -2.31
C ARG A 16 -5.64 -5.24 -2.96
N ARG A 17 -5.13 -6.46 -3.21
CA ARG A 17 -3.78 -6.70 -3.74
C ARG A 17 -3.44 -5.98 -5.06
N ARG A 18 -4.39 -5.46 -5.84
CA ARG A 18 -4.11 -4.68 -7.08
C ARG A 18 -3.95 -3.17 -6.81
N PHE A 19 -4.15 -2.71 -5.58
CA PHE A 19 -4.08 -1.30 -5.24
C PHE A 19 -2.63 -0.93 -4.88
N GLY A 20 -2.16 0.16 -5.48
CA GLY A 20 -0.89 0.79 -5.10
C GLY A 20 -1.09 1.77 -3.93
N TYR A 21 0.02 2.22 -3.35
CA TYR A 21 0.02 3.10 -2.18
C TYR A 21 -0.82 4.38 -2.33
N ARG A 22 -0.98 4.92 -3.55
CA ARG A 22 -1.82 6.10 -3.81
C ARG A 22 -3.30 5.84 -3.56
N ARG A 23 -3.84 4.72 -4.03
CA ARG A 23 -5.25 4.34 -3.77
C ARG A 23 -5.49 3.94 -2.33
N ILE A 24 -4.48 3.34 -1.69
CA ILE A 24 -4.54 3.01 -0.27
C ILE A 24 -4.58 4.31 0.57
N HIS A 25 -3.81 5.33 0.17
CA HIS A 25 -3.83 6.64 0.81
C HIS A 25 -5.22 7.31 0.71
N ASP A 26 -5.88 7.26 -0.45
CA ASP A 26 -7.24 7.78 -0.59
C ASP A 26 -8.24 7.07 0.33
N MET A 27 -8.10 5.75 0.50
CA MET A 27 -8.94 4.96 1.42
C MET A 27 -8.65 5.23 2.90
N LEU A 28 -7.45 5.65 3.24
CA LEU A 28 -7.07 6.00 4.62
C LEU A 28 -7.48 7.42 5.00
N ARG A 29 -7.93 8.23 4.05
CA ARG A 29 -8.30 9.63 4.26
C ARG A 29 -9.41 9.83 5.32
N PRO A 30 -10.45 8.97 5.41
CA PRO A 30 -11.48 9.09 6.45
C PRO A 30 -10.96 8.75 7.85
N ASP A 31 -10.17 7.68 7.98
CA ASP A 31 -9.67 7.19 9.27
C ASP A 31 -8.46 8.00 9.78
N PHE A 32 -7.63 8.52 8.87
CA PHE A 32 -6.40 9.23 9.20
C PHE A 32 -6.29 10.56 8.42
N PRO A 33 -7.04 11.59 8.82
CA PRO A 33 -6.94 12.91 8.21
C PRO A 33 -5.52 13.47 8.42
N GLY A 34 -4.91 13.99 7.34
CA GLY A 34 -3.59 14.62 7.38
C GLY A 34 -2.39 13.69 7.17
N VAL A 35 -2.59 12.39 6.92
CA VAL A 35 -1.48 11.51 6.53
C VAL A 35 -0.98 11.88 5.13
N ASN A 36 0.32 12.19 5.03
CA ASN A 36 0.96 12.44 3.74
C ASN A 36 1.15 11.12 2.96
N HIS A 37 0.78 11.12 1.68
CA HIS A 37 0.97 9.97 0.77
C HIS A 37 2.43 9.48 0.71
N LYS A 38 3.43 10.37 0.94
CA LYS A 38 4.85 9.97 1.04
C LYS A 38 5.12 9.04 2.22
N LYS A 39 4.45 9.27 3.36
CA LYS A 39 4.57 8.42 4.55
C LYS A 39 3.96 7.04 4.30
N VAL A 40 2.79 7.00 3.65
CA VAL A 40 2.15 5.75 3.21
C VAL A 40 3.07 4.98 2.27
N TYR A 41 3.69 5.66 1.30
CA TYR A 41 4.66 5.04 0.39
C TYR A 41 5.84 4.39 1.14
N ARG A 42 6.45 5.10 2.11
CA ARG A 42 7.59 4.56 2.87
C ARG A 42 7.21 3.30 3.65
N LEU A 43 6.06 3.33 4.34
CA LEU A 43 5.55 2.17 5.09
C LEU A 43 5.16 1.02 4.16
N TYR A 44 4.50 1.31 3.05
CA TYR A 44 4.09 0.33 2.04
C TYR A 44 5.29 -0.38 1.41
N SER A 45 6.35 0.38 1.08
CA SER A 45 7.59 -0.16 0.53
C SER A 45 8.37 -0.96 1.58
N ALA A 46 8.45 -0.48 2.82
CA ALA A 46 9.12 -1.19 3.91
C ALA A 46 8.43 -2.52 4.24
N ALA A 47 7.10 -2.57 4.12
CA ALA A 47 6.29 -3.78 4.31
C ALA A 47 6.27 -4.72 3.08
N ASN A 48 7.03 -4.43 2.01
CA ASN A 48 7.06 -5.23 0.77
C ASN A 48 5.68 -5.53 0.16
N LEU A 49 4.73 -4.59 0.31
CA LEU A 49 3.35 -4.75 -0.18
C LEU A 49 3.21 -4.49 -1.69
N ALA A 50 4.30 -4.11 -2.35
CA ALA A 50 4.33 -3.82 -3.78
C ALA A 50 3.97 -5.06 -4.61
N VAL A 51 3.03 -4.89 -5.53
CA VAL A 51 2.64 -5.94 -6.46
C VAL A 51 3.82 -6.27 -7.37
N ARG A 52 4.37 -7.46 -7.23
CA ARG A 52 5.46 -7.92 -8.09
C ARG A 52 4.96 -8.02 -9.53
N LYS A 53 5.60 -7.29 -10.45
CA LYS A 53 5.33 -7.43 -11.89
C LYS A 53 5.66 -8.88 -12.29
N ARG A 54 4.69 -9.56 -12.90
CA ARG A 54 4.90 -10.90 -13.47
C ARG A 54 5.95 -10.75 -14.59
N LYS A 55 7.03 -11.53 -14.52
CA LYS A 55 8.01 -11.63 -15.60
C LYS A 55 7.27 -12.15 -16.83
N LYS A 56 7.33 -11.43 -17.96
CA LYS A 56 6.80 -11.96 -19.23
C LYS A 56 7.57 -13.24 -19.56
N ALA A 57 6.86 -14.33 -19.80
CA ALA A 57 7.47 -15.54 -20.32
C ALA A 57 8.09 -15.21 -21.69
N LYS A 58 9.33 -15.68 -21.93
CA LYS A 58 9.98 -15.55 -23.23
C LYS A 58 9.10 -16.34 -24.21
N ARG A 59 8.50 -15.64 -25.18
CA ARG A 59 7.77 -16.31 -26.26
C ARG A 59 8.81 -17.05 -27.13
N PRO A 60 8.54 -18.30 -27.55
CA PRO A 60 9.40 -19.00 -28.51
C PRO A 60 9.48 -18.22 -29.82
#